data_AF-A0A848E6L0-F1
#
_entry.id   AF-A0A848E6L0-F1
#
_cell.length_a   1.000
_cell.length_b   1.000
_cell.length_c   1.000
_cell.angle_alpha   90.00
_cell.angle_beta   90.00
_cell.angle_gamma   90.00
#
_symmetry.space_group_name_H-M   'P 1'
#
loop_
_entity.id
_entity.type
_entity.pdbx_description
1 polymer ?
#
loop_
_entity_poly.entity_id
_entity_poly.type
_entity_poly.pdbx_seq_one_letter_code
_entity_poly.pdbx_strand_id
1 'polypeptide(L)' 'MSAHLAALPVQAPARPGTWRAAAERWLARLRDRDDMARMTSREMRDAGLTPYDVQRECAKPFWKD' A
#
# COMPACT_ATOMS: atom_id res chain seq x y z
N MET A 1 36.92 21.39 -17.02
CA MET A 1 35.50 20.97 -17.05
C MET A 1 35.44 19.52 -16.57
N SER A 2 35.30 19.31 -15.27
CA SER A 2 35.27 17.96 -14.68
C SER A 2 33.82 17.54 -14.44
N ALA A 3 33.38 16.50 -15.14
CA ALA A 3 32.09 15.88 -14.91
C ALA A 3 32.15 15.04 -13.63
N HIS A 4 31.42 15.46 -12.59
CA HIS A 4 31.18 14.61 -11.42
C HIS A 4 30.17 13.52 -11.81
N LEU A 5 30.66 12.31 -12.07
CA LEU A 5 29.82 11.11 -12.11
C LEU A 5 29.35 10.83 -10.69
N ALA A 6 28.16 11.34 -10.34
CA ALA A 6 27.47 10.94 -9.13
C ALA A 6 27.08 9.46 -9.26
N ALA A 7 27.75 8.60 -8.50
CA ALA A 7 27.34 7.21 -8.37
C ALA A 7 25.91 7.17 -7.84
N LEU A 8 24.97 6.70 -8.64
CA LEU A 8 23.60 6.44 -8.20
C LEU A 8 23.66 5.42 -7.06
N PRO A 9 22.98 5.64 -5.91
CA PRO A 9 23.01 4.69 -4.82
C PRO A 9 22.45 3.36 -5.31
N VAL A 10 23.29 2.33 -5.31
CA VAL A 10 22.86 0.96 -5.58
C VAL A 10 21.88 0.57 -4.46
N GLN A 11 20.59 0.56 -4.78
CA GLN A 11 19.57 0.14 -3.83
C GLN A 11 19.76 -1.35 -3.59
N ALA A 12 20.19 -1.70 -2.38
CA ALA A 12 20.31 -3.09 -1.98
C ALA A 12 18.93 -3.78 -2.11
N PRO A 13 18.88 -5.04 -2.56
CA PRO A 13 17.61 -5.77 -2.65
C PRO A 13 16.97 -5.85 -1.26
N ALA A 14 15.68 -5.56 -1.19
CA ALA A 14 14.93 -5.66 0.05
C ALA A 14 15.07 -7.08 0.63
N ARG A 15 15.47 -7.18 1.90
CA ARG A 15 15.58 -8.49 2.57
C ARG A 15 14.20 -9.16 2.57
N PRO A 16 14.10 -10.46 2.24
CA PRO A 16 12.82 -11.15 2.32
C PRO A 16 12.30 -11.06 3.75
N GLY A 17 11.05 -10.60 3.89
CA GLY A 17 10.40 -10.49 5.18
C GLY A 17 10.17 -11.87 5.81
N THR A 18 10.07 -11.91 7.14
CA THR A 18 9.65 -13.12 7.84
C THR A 18 8.16 -13.38 7.61
N TRP A 19 7.70 -14.62 7.82
CA TRP A 19 6.26 -14.93 7.78
C TRP A 19 5.44 -14.08 8.76
N ARG A 20 6.04 -13.68 9.90
CA ARG A 20 5.42 -12.77 10.88
C ARG A 20 5.20 -11.39 10.28
N ALA A 21 6.21 -10.82 9.64
CA ALA A 21 6.10 -9.53 8.97
C ALA A 21 5.07 -9.56 7.82
N ALA A 22 4.94 -10.69 7.12
CA ALA A 22 3.88 -10.88 6.13
C ALA A 22 2.48 -10.91 6.79
N ALA A 23 2.32 -11.67 7.88
CA ALA A 23 1.05 -11.74 8.61
C ALA A 23 0.63 -10.40 9.21
N GLU A 24 1.56 -9.65 9.82
CA GLU A 24 1.31 -8.30 10.35
C GLU A 24 0.85 -7.35 9.24
N ARG A 25 1.50 -7.41 8.07
CA ARG A 25 1.13 -6.62 6.91
C ARG A 25 -0.25 -6.96 6.38
N TRP A 26 -0.60 -8.25 6.30
CA TRP A 26 -1.94 -8.68 5.90
C TRP A 26 -3.00 -8.22 6.90
N LEU A 27 -2.72 -8.30 8.21
CA LEU A 27 -3.63 -7.82 9.25
C LEU A 27 -3.83 -6.30 9.18
N ALA A 28 -2.77 -5.53 8.96
CA ALA A 28 -2.88 -4.08 8.77
C ALA A 28 -3.80 -3.77 7.58
N ARG A 29 -3.60 -4.43 6.44
CA ARG A 29 -4.44 -4.22 5.25
C ARG A 29 -5.89 -4.63 5.43
N LEU A 30 -6.16 -5.69 6.19
CA LEU A 30 -7.52 -6.07 6.52
C LEU A 30 -8.22 -4.95 7.31
N ARG A 31 -7.52 -4.31 8.25
CA ARG A 31 -8.05 -3.16 8.99
C ARG A 31 -8.26 -1.95 8.08
N ASP A 32 -7.27 -1.62 7.25
CA ASP A 32 -7.38 -0.50 6.32
C ASP A 32 -8.57 -0.66 5.37
N ARG A 33 -8.77 -1.87 4.81
CA ARG A 33 -9.91 -2.16 3.93
C ARG A 33 -11.26 -2.15 4.65
N ASP A 34 -11.28 -2.58 5.91
CA ASP A 34 -12.47 -2.53 6.76
C ASP A 34 -12.85 -1.06 7.09
N ASP A 35 -11.86 -0.20 7.30
CA ASP A 35 -12.07 1.25 7.44
C ASP A 35 -12.53 1.89 6.12
N MET A 36 -11.90 1.54 4.99
CA MET A 36 -12.33 1.99 3.65
C MET A 36 -13.78 1.60 3.35
N ALA A 37 -14.20 0.39 3.72
CA ALA A 37 -15.57 -0.09 3.52
C ALA A 37 -16.62 0.70 4.33
N ARG A 38 -16.20 1.33 5.43
CA ARG A 38 -17.05 2.18 6.27
C ARG A 38 -17.05 3.66 5.89
N MET A 39 -16.17 4.09 4.99
CA MET A 39 -16.09 5.49 4.58
C MET A 39 -17.44 5.98 4.03
N THR A 40 -17.78 7.20 4.39
CA THR A 40 -18.87 7.95 3.78
C THR A 40 -18.46 8.48 2.40
N SER A 41 -19.43 8.81 1.56
CA SER A 41 -19.14 9.43 0.25
C SER A 41 -18.39 10.75 0.35
N ARG A 42 -18.49 11.46 1.48
CA ARG A 42 -17.71 12.69 1.72
C ARG A 42 -16.25 12.36 1.98
N GLU A 43 -15.97 11.44 2.90
CA GLU A 43 -14.60 11.02 3.22
C GLU A 43 -13.90 10.44 1.99
N MET A 44 -14.62 9.67 1.16
CA MET A 44 -14.09 9.18 -0.12
C MET A 44 -13.68 10.35 -1.03
N ARG A 45 -14.54 11.36 -1.19
CA ARG A 45 -14.22 12.54 -2.00
C ARG A 45 -13.05 13.34 -1.44
N ASP A 46 -13.02 13.53 -0.14
CA ASP A 46 -11.93 14.27 0.54
C ASP A 46 -10.59 13.53 0.37
N ALA A 47 -10.60 12.19 0.31
CA ALA A 47 -9.44 11.36 -0.01
C ALA A 47 -9.15 11.20 -1.51
N GLY A 48 -9.97 11.78 -2.40
CA GLY A 48 -9.82 11.63 -3.85
C GLY A 48 -10.15 10.24 -4.39
N LEU A 49 -10.93 9.44 -3.66
CA LEU A 49 -11.33 8.08 -4.03
C LEU A 49 -12.74 8.06 -4.64
N THR A 50 -12.94 7.18 -5.62
CA THR A 50 -14.29 6.85 -6.11
C THR A 50 -14.86 5.64 -5.35
N PRO A 51 -16.19 5.46 -5.31
CA PRO A 51 -16.79 4.24 -4.78
C PRO A 51 -16.30 2.96 -5.47
N TYR A 52 -15.98 3.04 -6.76
CA TYR A 52 -15.42 1.93 -7.52
C TYR A 52 -14.01 1.56 -7.05
N ASP A 53 -13.16 2.55 -6.79
CA ASP A 53 -11.80 2.32 -6.30
C ASP A 53 -11.83 1.63 -4.93
N VAL A 54 -12.70 2.11 -4.03
CA VAL A 54 -12.91 1.51 -2.71
C VAL A 54 -13.40 0.07 -2.85
N GLN A 55 -14.43 -0.16 -3.66
CA GLN A 55 -14.96 -1.51 -3.87
C GLN A 55 -13.90 -2.47 -4.43
N ARG A 56 -13.12 -2.00 -5.41
CA ARG A 56 -12.04 -2.77 -6.03
C ARG A 56 -10.93 -3.11 -5.05
N GLU A 57 -10.56 -2.18 -4.17
CA GLU A 57 -9.55 -2.42 -3.13
C GLU A 57 -10.08 -3.39 -2.07
N CYS A 58 -11.31 -3.20 -1.59
CA CYS A 58 -11.94 -4.07 -0.59
C CYS A 58 -12.18 -5.50 -1.11
N ALA A 59 -12.35 -5.68 -2.42
CA ALA A 59 -12.50 -7.00 -3.04
C ALA A 59 -11.18 -7.81 -3.14
N LYS A 60 -10.02 -7.21 -2.82
CA LYS A 60 -8.75 -7.93 -2.88
C LYS A 60 -8.68 -8.98 -1.76
N PRO A 61 -8.22 -10.21 -2.05
CA PRO A 61 -7.90 -11.19 -1.02
C PRO A 61 -6.87 -10.65 -0.01
N PHE A 62 -6.90 -11.15 1.23
CA PHE A 62 -6.07 -10.62 2.32
C PHE A 62 -4.56 -10.68 2.04
N TRP A 63 -4.10 -11.65 1.24
CA TRP A 63 -2.69 -11.84 0.92
C TRP A 63 -2.17 -10.97 -0.24
N LYS A 64 -3.07 -10.26 -0.93
CA LYS A 64 -2.77 -9.53 -2.16
C LYS A 64 -2.62 -8.03 -1.91
N ASP A 65 -1.58 -7.47 -2.53
CA ASP A 65 -1.31 -6.04 -2.64
C ASP A 65 -2.10 -5.40 -3.78
#